data_AF-A0A1L8E0U0-F1
#
_entry.id   AF-A0A1L8E0U0-F1
#
_cell.length_a   1.000
_cell.length_b   1.000
_cell.length_c   1.000
_cell.angle_alpha   90.00
_cell.angle_beta   90.00
_cell.angle_gamma   90.00
#
_symmetry.space_group_name_H-M   'P 1'
#
loop_
_entity.id
_entity.type
_entity.pdbx_description
1 polymer ?
#
loop_
_entity_poly.entity_id
_entity_poly.type
_entity_poly.pdbx_seq_one_letter_code
_entity_poly.pdbx_strand_id
1 'polypeptide(L)'
;NLPPFQCASLQGNEARMAWVRWKRGFENVATALGETDMVKLKSLLLVAGGLELQDIFYSIPEADAVEGEGPLYNPYAIALQKLDDYFAPKRHEAFERYLFWDMKPEQDEPIERFILRLQEKAKVCNFGASDAESRAAGIIDRVLQVAPIELREKLLAVKGLNLAKMIKRVNAHQTVKSQAMQMVVGGGAMTHTQSEVNKIYHTKQSQGGRRADSEPKADVCKRCGRKHMPDKCPAMGK
;
A
#
# COMPACT_ATOMS: atom_id res chain seq x y z
N ASN A 1 5.18 2.59 -38.70
CA ASN A 1 4.05 3.53 -38.59
C ASN A 1 3.53 3.55 -37.17
N LEU A 2 3.61 4.71 -36.51
CA LEU A 2 2.93 4.97 -35.24
C LEU A 2 1.44 5.18 -35.55
N PRO A 3 0.50 4.50 -34.87
CA PRO A 3 -0.92 4.75 -35.07
C PRO A 3 -1.29 6.17 -34.60
N PRO A 4 -2.34 6.80 -35.17
CA PRO A 4 -2.85 8.08 -34.67
C PRO A 4 -3.19 8.04 -33.19
N PHE A 5 -3.11 9.19 -32.53
CA PHE A 5 -3.52 9.32 -31.14
C PHE A 5 -5.04 9.26 -31.03
N GLN A 6 -5.54 8.54 -30.02
CA GLN A 6 -6.97 8.34 -29.78
C GLN A 6 -7.26 8.47 -28.28
N CYS A 7 -8.15 9.38 -27.91
CA CYS A 7 -8.53 9.64 -26.52
C CYS A 7 -10.01 10.00 -26.30
N ALA A 8 -10.84 10.06 -27.34
CA ALA A 8 -12.23 10.51 -27.29
C ALA A 8 -13.11 9.67 -26.35
N SER A 9 -12.77 8.40 -26.17
CA SER A 9 -13.44 7.47 -25.26
C SER A 9 -12.77 7.36 -23.89
N LEU A 10 -11.63 8.01 -23.66
CA LEU A 10 -10.81 7.88 -22.46
C LEU A 10 -11.10 9.01 -21.48
N GLN A 11 -11.17 8.69 -20.18
CA GLN A 11 -11.44 9.69 -19.14
C GLN A 11 -10.27 9.85 -18.17
N GLY A 12 -10.03 11.10 -17.74
CA GLY A 12 -9.10 11.44 -16.68
C GLY A 12 -7.71 10.81 -16.85
N ASN A 13 -7.36 9.89 -15.94
CA ASN A 13 -6.04 9.24 -15.93
C ASN A 13 -5.80 8.31 -17.13
N GLU A 14 -6.84 7.76 -17.76
CA GLU A 14 -6.69 6.88 -18.93
C GLU A 14 -6.19 7.64 -20.14
N ALA A 15 -6.76 8.83 -20.40
CA ALA A 15 -6.32 9.73 -21.47
C ALA A 15 -4.85 10.15 -21.26
N ARG A 16 -4.45 10.43 -20.01
CA ARG A 16 -3.05 10.71 -19.65
C ARG A 16 -2.12 9.54 -19.98
N MET A 17 -2.46 8.33 -19.56
CA MET A 17 -1.61 7.16 -19.82
C MET A 17 -1.49 6.87 -21.32
N ALA A 18 -2.58 7.03 -22.07
CA ALA A 18 -2.56 6.94 -23.53
C ALA A 18 -1.65 8.02 -24.13
N TRP A 19 -1.74 9.27 -23.69
CA TRP A 19 -0.89 10.36 -24.14
C TRP A 19 0.60 10.08 -23.89
N VAL A 20 0.98 9.73 -22.65
CA VAL A 20 2.37 9.41 -22.28
C VAL A 20 2.91 8.25 -23.13
N ARG A 21 2.11 7.21 -23.33
CA ARG A 21 2.50 6.05 -24.14
C ARG A 21 2.72 6.45 -25.60
N TRP A 22 1.80 7.23 -26.16
CA TRP A 22 1.82 7.66 -27.55
C TRP A 22 2.96 8.64 -27.82
N LYS A 23 3.13 9.66 -26.97
CA LYS A 23 4.23 10.64 -27.01
C LYS A 23 5.60 9.96 -27.07
N ARG A 24 5.85 8.97 -26.21
CA ARG A 24 7.10 8.19 -26.24
C ARG A 24 7.29 7.45 -27.58
N GLY A 25 6.21 6.95 -28.17
CA GLY A 25 6.23 6.35 -29.49
C GLY A 25 6.59 7.36 -30.58
N PHE A 26 6.05 8.57 -30.51
CA PHE A 26 6.38 9.67 -31.39
C PHE A 26 7.84 10.10 -31.26
N GLU A 27 8.35 10.28 -30.04
CA GLU A 27 9.76 10.65 -29.79
C GLU A 27 10.73 9.63 -30.41
N ASN A 28 10.41 8.33 -30.32
CA ASN A 28 11.19 7.28 -30.97
C ASN A 28 11.15 7.39 -32.50
N VAL A 29 10.01 7.74 -33.10
CA VAL A 29 9.88 7.96 -34.54
C VAL A 29 10.66 9.19 -34.98
N ALA A 30 10.52 10.32 -34.28
CA ALA A 30 11.28 11.54 -34.56
C ALA A 30 12.79 11.29 -34.51
N THR A 31 13.25 10.58 -33.49
CA THR A 31 14.66 10.16 -33.36
C THR A 31 15.09 9.27 -34.54
N ALA A 32 14.28 8.28 -34.92
CA ALA A 32 14.60 7.38 -36.03
C ALA A 32 14.65 8.10 -37.40
N LEU A 33 13.87 9.18 -37.57
CA LEU A 33 13.89 10.03 -38.77
C LEU A 33 15.04 11.03 -38.77
N GLY A 34 15.73 11.23 -37.64
CA GLY A 34 16.82 12.21 -37.51
C GLY A 34 16.36 13.66 -37.66
N GLU A 35 15.08 13.95 -37.45
CA GLU A 35 14.55 15.30 -37.58
C GLU A 35 14.97 16.17 -36.39
N THR A 36 15.46 17.37 -36.68
CA THR A 36 16.00 18.30 -35.67
C THR A 36 15.41 19.71 -35.81
N ASP A 37 14.72 19.99 -36.91
CA ASP A 37 14.00 21.24 -37.11
C ASP A 37 12.74 21.25 -36.23
N MET A 38 12.66 22.21 -35.31
CA MET A 38 11.57 22.30 -34.32
C MET A 38 10.21 22.61 -34.96
N VAL A 39 10.18 23.30 -36.10
CA VAL A 39 8.92 23.59 -36.82
C VAL A 39 8.42 22.31 -37.50
N LYS A 40 9.33 21.54 -38.12
CA LYS A 40 8.99 20.24 -38.71
C LYS A 40 8.61 19.22 -37.65
N LEU A 41 9.29 19.17 -36.50
CA LEU A 41 8.92 18.29 -35.39
C LEU A 41 7.51 18.59 -34.86
N LYS A 42 7.15 19.86 -34.67
CA LYS A 42 5.79 20.25 -34.32
C LYS A 42 4.78 19.77 -35.38
N SER A 43 5.10 19.98 -36.66
CA SER A 43 4.23 19.56 -37.76
C SER A 43 4.06 18.04 -37.80
N LEU A 44 5.16 17.29 -37.63
CA LEU A 44 5.15 15.83 -37.55
C LEU A 44 4.35 15.32 -36.35
N LEU A 45 4.45 15.99 -35.19
CA LEU A 45 3.67 15.66 -33.99
C LEU A 45 2.17 15.73 -34.29
N LEU A 46 1.72 16.83 -34.89
CA LEU A 46 0.31 17.06 -35.20
C LEU A 46 -0.18 16.11 -36.31
N VAL A 47 0.64 15.85 -37.34
CA VAL A 47 0.29 14.91 -38.42
C VAL A 47 0.22 13.47 -37.89
N ALA A 48 1.22 13.03 -37.12
CA ALA A 48 1.24 11.68 -36.55
C ALA A 48 0.12 11.50 -35.53
N GLY A 49 -0.22 12.54 -34.76
CA GLY A 49 -1.29 12.53 -33.77
C GLY A 49 -2.68 12.40 -34.38
N GLY A 50 -2.85 12.81 -35.64
CA GLY A 50 -4.13 12.79 -36.33
C GLY A 50 -5.08 13.90 -35.87
N LEU A 51 -6.27 13.93 -36.48
CA LEU A 51 -7.24 15.01 -36.31
C LEU A 51 -7.66 15.20 -34.85
N GLU A 52 -7.79 14.12 -34.09
CA GLU A 52 -8.23 14.21 -32.69
C GLU A 52 -7.22 14.97 -31.81
N LEU A 53 -5.92 14.73 -32.00
CA LEU A 53 -4.87 15.49 -31.30
C LEU A 53 -4.82 16.94 -31.79
N GLN A 54 -5.05 17.17 -33.08
CA GLN A 54 -5.10 18.52 -33.67
C GLN A 54 -6.25 19.34 -33.09
N ASP A 55 -7.45 18.77 -33.02
CA ASP A 55 -8.63 19.43 -32.44
C ASP A 55 -8.36 19.84 -30.98
N ILE A 56 -7.74 18.96 -30.21
CA ILE A 56 -7.30 19.26 -28.84
C ILE A 56 -6.27 20.37 -28.83
N PHE A 57 -5.21 20.26 -29.63
CA PHE A 57 -4.15 21.25 -29.71
C PHE A 57 -4.67 22.65 -30.02
N TYR A 58 -5.52 22.78 -31.05
CA TYR A 58 -6.09 24.07 -31.47
C TYR A 58 -7.19 24.58 -30.52
N SER A 59 -7.74 23.73 -29.64
CA SER A 59 -8.64 24.18 -28.57
C SER A 59 -7.91 24.82 -27.38
N ILE A 60 -6.60 24.60 -27.24
CA ILE A 60 -5.81 25.14 -26.12
C ILE A 60 -5.42 26.59 -26.42
N PRO A 61 -5.72 27.55 -25.51
CA PRO A 61 -5.32 28.94 -25.68
C PRO A 61 -3.81 29.09 -25.86
N GLU A 62 -3.43 29.89 -26.87
CA GLU A 62 -2.05 30.24 -27.21
C GLU A 62 -1.17 29.05 -27.62
N ALA A 63 -1.73 27.86 -27.86
CA ALA A 63 -0.94 26.69 -28.25
C ALA A 63 -0.24 26.85 -29.60
N ASP A 64 -0.84 27.62 -30.52
CA ASP A 64 -0.29 27.96 -31.83
C ASP A 64 0.15 29.44 -31.95
N ALA A 65 0.25 30.15 -30.82
CA ALA A 65 0.70 31.53 -30.83
C ALA A 65 2.15 31.60 -31.32
N VAL A 66 2.42 32.50 -32.26
CA VAL A 66 3.76 32.81 -32.76
C VAL A 66 4.42 33.76 -31.76
N GLU A 67 4.72 33.28 -30.55
CA GLU A 67 5.44 34.07 -29.56
C GLU A 67 6.95 33.85 -29.68
N GLY A 68 7.64 34.84 -30.26
CA GLY A 68 9.07 35.03 -30.10
C GLY A 68 9.89 34.75 -31.35
N GLU A 69 10.22 35.80 -32.10
CA GLU A 69 11.43 35.76 -32.93
C GLU A 69 12.63 35.90 -31.99
N GLY A 70 13.32 34.78 -31.73
CA GLY A 70 14.50 34.78 -30.87
C GLY A 70 15.12 33.39 -30.72
N PRO A 71 16.40 33.29 -30.32
CA PRO A 71 17.16 32.04 -30.26
C PRO A 71 16.63 31.02 -29.24
N LEU A 72 15.66 31.39 -28.39
CA LEU A 72 15.03 30.53 -27.39
C LEU A 72 13.65 29.99 -27.85
N TYR A 73 13.15 30.43 -29.00
CA TYR A 73 11.85 29.98 -29.50
C TYR A 73 11.93 28.53 -29.98
N ASN A 74 11.14 27.66 -29.35
CA ASN A 74 11.05 26.25 -29.69
C ASN A 74 9.57 25.84 -29.83
N PRO A 75 8.99 25.92 -31.04
CA PRO A 75 7.58 25.64 -31.26
C PRO A 75 7.19 24.19 -30.94
N TYR A 76 8.12 23.24 -31.12
CA TYR A 76 7.89 21.85 -30.74
C TYR A 76 7.80 21.68 -29.23
N ALA A 77 8.74 22.26 -28.47
CA ALA A 77 8.73 22.17 -27.02
C ALA A 77 7.48 22.83 -26.42
N ILE A 78 7.08 24.00 -26.94
CA ILE A 78 5.86 24.70 -26.52
C ILE A 78 4.62 23.83 -26.79
N ALA A 79 4.50 23.26 -27.99
CA ALA A 79 3.36 22.41 -28.33
C ALA A 79 3.28 21.16 -27.45
N LEU A 80 4.43 20.51 -27.20
CA LEU A 80 4.53 19.34 -26.35
C LEU A 80 4.14 19.67 -24.90
N GLN A 81 4.58 20.81 -24.38
CA GLN A 81 4.23 21.28 -23.05
C GLN A 81 2.73 21.56 -22.91
N LYS A 82 2.13 22.29 -23.86
CA LYS A 82 0.69 22.59 -23.85
C LYS A 82 -0.15 21.31 -23.88
N LEU A 83 0.26 20.30 -24.67
CA LEU A 83 -0.40 19.00 -24.70
C LEU A 83 -0.15 18.19 -23.41
N ASP A 84 1.07 18.20 -22.87
CA ASP A 84 1.38 17.56 -21.58
C ASP A 84 0.55 18.15 -20.44
N ASP A 85 0.31 19.47 -20.45
CA ASP A 85 -0.52 20.18 -19.47
C ASP A 85 -2.02 19.87 -19.68
N TYR A 86 -2.49 19.79 -20.93
CA TYR A 86 -3.86 19.40 -21.24
C TYR A 86 -4.18 17.97 -20.75
N PHE A 87 -3.27 17.03 -21.00
CA PHE A 87 -3.37 15.65 -20.53
C PHE A 87 -2.74 15.43 -19.14
N ALA A 88 -2.34 16.51 -18.46
CA ALA A 88 -2.01 16.42 -17.05
C ALA A 88 -3.23 15.83 -16.34
N PRO A 89 -3.06 14.97 -15.33
CA PRO A 89 -4.21 14.55 -14.59
C PRO A 89 -4.81 15.85 -14.05
N LYS A 90 -6.10 16.10 -14.32
CA LYS A 90 -6.92 17.00 -13.50
C LYS A 90 -7.03 16.35 -12.12
N ARG A 91 -5.89 16.14 -11.46
CA ARG A 91 -5.79 15.57 -10.14
C ARG A 91 -6.34 16.67 -9.29
N HIS A 92 -7.61 16.54 -8.90
CA HIS A 92 -8.15 17.38 -7.86
C HIS A 92 -7.30 17.07 -6.64
N GLU A 93 -6.24 17.85 -6.42
CA GLU A 93 -5.31 17.62 -5.30
C GLU A 93 -6.07 17.69 -3.97
N ALA A 94 -7.13 18.51 -3.95
CA ALA A 94 -8.12 18.53 -2.89
C ALA A 94 -8.85 17.18 -2.71
N PHE A 95 -9.21 16.50 -3.81
CA PHE A 95 -9.85 15.18 -3.77
C PHE A 95 -8.91 14.08 -3.31
N GLU A 96 -7.66 14.05 -3.79
CA GLU A 96 -6.68 13.06 -3.31
C GLU A 96 -6.41 13.21 -1.81
N ARG A 97 -6.28 14.46 -1.34
CA ARG A 97 -6.19 14.78 0.09
C ARG A 97 -7.47 14.39 0.83
N TYR A 98 -8.65 14.68 0.28
CA TYR A 98 -9.92 14.26 0.87
C TYR A 98 -9.95 12.74 1.09
N LEU A 99 -9.61 11.95 0.06
CA LEU A 99 -9.55 10.51 0.16
C LEU A 99 -8.54 10.04 1.21
N PHE A 100 -7.37 10.68 1.29
CA PHE A 100 -6.38 10.41 2.34
C PHE A 100 -6.95 10.64 3.75
N TRP A 101 -7.62 11.77 3.97
CA TRP A 101 -8.23 12.10 5.27
C TRP A 101 -9.45 11.24 5.60
N ASP A 102 -10.08 10.63 4.60
CA ASP A 102 -11.19 9.70 4.82
C ASP A 102 -10.72 8.27 5.17
N MET A 103 -9.47 7.88 4.84
CA MET A 103 -8.94 6.53 5.08
C MET A 103 -9.05 6.09 6.55
N LYS A 104 -9.66 4.95 6.83
CA LYS A 104 -9.73 4.35 8.18
C LYS A 104 -9.04 2.98 8.20
N PRO A 105 -8.51 2.54 9.35
CA PRO A 105 -8.09 1.15 9.51
C PRO A 105 -9.27 0.22 9.17
N GLU A 106 -8.99 -0.86 8.43
CA GLU A 106 -9.95 -1.94 8.21
C GLU A 106 -10.21 -2.71 9.51
N GLN A 107 -11.28 -3.52 9.53
CA GLN A 107 -11.58 -4.36 10.68
C GLN A 107 -10.39 -5.30 10.95
N ASP A 108 -9.94 -5.32 12.22
CA ASP A 108 -8.79 -6.09 12.68
C ASP A 108 -7.46 -5.75 11.96
N GLU A 109 -7.39 -4.61 11.27
CA GLU A 109 -6.14 -4.14 10.64
C GLU A 109 -5.18 -3.60 11.70
N PRO A 110 -3.95 -4.13 11.78
CA PRO A 110 -2.92 -3.55 12.63
C PRO A 110 -2.53 -2.15 12.15
N ILE A 111 -2.31 -1.20 13.08
CA ILE A 111 -1.96 0.19 12.75
C ILE A 111 -0.70 0.26 11.87
N GLU A 112 0.23 -0.67 12.01
CA GLU A 112 1.42 -0.81 11.16
C GLU A 112 1.06 -0.96 9.67
N ARG A 113 0.07 -1.81 9.37
CA ARG A 113 -0.41 -2.05 8.01
C ARG A 113 -1.17 -0.84 7.48
N PHE A 114 -1.95 -0.19 8.33
CA PHE A 114 -2.64 1.05 8.00
C PHE A 114 -1.64 2.16 7.62
N ILE A 115 -0.50 2.27 8.33
CA ILE A 115 0.56 3.24 8.00
C ILE A 115 1.13 2.98 6.60
N LEU A 116 1.33 1.72 6.18
CA LEU A 116 1.80 1.40 4.83
C LEU A 116 0.82 1.89 3.75
N ARG A 117 -0.49 1.72 3.98
CA ARG A 117 -1.53 2.23 3.07
C ARG A 117 -1.53 3.75 3.02
N LEU A 118 -1.39 4.42 4.17
CA LEU A 118 -1.25 5.88 4.23
C LEU A 118 -0.01 6.36 3.48
N GLN A 119 1.12 5.68 3.61
CA GLN A 119 2.35 6.00 2.87
C GLN A 119 2.14 5.89 1.35
N GLU A 120 1.46 4.84 0.89
CA GLU A 120 1.14 4.69 -0.53
C GLU A 120 0.22 5.80 -1.02
N LYS A 121 -0.85 6.09 -0.29
CA LYS A 121 -1.79 7.17 -0.65
C LYS A 121 -1.13 8.55 -0.61
N ALA A 122 -0.24 8.79 0.34
CA ALA A 122 0.47 10.06 0.47
C ALA A 122 1.34 10.38 -0.75
N LYS A 123 1.86 9.38 -1.48
CA LYS A 123 2.64 9.61 -2.73
C LYS A 123 1.84 10.34 -3.80
N VAL A 124 0.51 10.22 -3.79
CA VAL A 124 -0.39 10.88 -4.73
C VAL A 124 -1.14 12.06 -4.12
N CYS A 125 -0.76 12.51 -2.92
CA CYS A 125 -1.31 13.70 -2.29
C CYS A 125 -0.33 14.86 -2.40
N ASN A 126 -0.76 16.00 -2.97
CA ASN A 126 0.01 17.23 -2.88
C ASN A 126 -0.34 17.94 -1.57
N PHE A 127 0.55 17.89 -0.58
CA PHE A 127 0.36 18.54 0.72
C PHE A 127 1.03 19.93 0.82
N GLY A 128 1.58 20.47 -0.27
CA GLY A 128 2.21 21.79 -0.30
C GLY A 128 3.68 21.77 -0.74
N ALA A 129 4.43 22.82 -0.39
CA ALA A 129 5.73 23.14 -0.97
C ALA A 129 6.87 22.14 -0.68
N SER A 130 6.83 21.44 0.46
CA SER A 130 7.79 20.37 0.80
C SER A 130 7.09 19.02 0.80
N ASP A 131 7.30 18.27 -0.28
CA ASP A 131 6.61 17.02 -0.55
C ASP A 131 6.93 15.93 0.50
N ALA A 132 8.19 15.81 0.94
CA ALA A 132 8.58 14.78 1.92
C ALA A 132 8.11 15.08 3.36
N GLU A 133 8.30 16.31 3.83
CA GLU A 133 7.95 16.72 5.19
C GLU A 133 6.43 16.78 5.39
N SER A 134 5.71 17.39 4.44
CA SER A 134 4.25 17.55 4.53
C SER A 134 3.53 16.20 4.46
N ARG A 135 4.04 15.24 3.67
CA ARG A 135 3.55 13.85 3.70
C ARG A 135 3.77 13.19 5.05
N ALA A 136 4.97 13.33 5.61
CA ALA A 136 5.28 12.73 6.91
C ALA A 136 4.37 13.30 8.01
N ALA A 137 4.14 14.61 8.02
CA ALA A 137 3.19 15.27 8.92
C ALA A 137 1.77 14.74 8.73
N GLY A 138 1.27 14.69 7.50
CA GLY A 138 -0.08 14.17 7.22
C GLY A 138 -0.29 12.73 7.67
N ILE A 139 0.72 11.86 7.50
CA ILE A 139 0.67 10.47 7.99
C ILE A 139 0.61 10.43 9.52
N ILE A 140 1.42 11.24 10.21
CA ILE A 140 1.43 11.34 11.68
C ILE A 140 0.06 11.79 12.19
N ASP A 141 -0.47 12.88 11.62
CA ASP A 141 -1.77 13.44 12.00
C ASP A 141 -2.89 12.41 11.81
N ARG A 142 -2.89 11.71 10.67
CA ARG A 142 -3.92 10.70 10.41
C ARG A 142 -3.83 9.51 11.36
N VAL A 143 -2.62 9.04 11.68
CA VAL A 143 -2.44 7.99 12.70
C VAL A 143 -2.93 8.46 14.06
N LEU A 144 -2.61 9.68 14.49
CA LEU A 144 -3.07 10.22 15.77
C LEU A 144 -4.60 10.27 15.86
N GLN A 145 -5.29 10.61 14.76
CA GLN A 145 -6.76 10.65 14.71
C GLN A 145 -7.41 9.27 14.94
N VAL A 146 -6.83 8.20 14.38
CA VAL A 146 -7.47 6.86 14.41
C VAL A 146 -6.87 5.92 15.48
N ALA A 147 -5.69 6.21 16.01
CA ALA A 147 -5.02 5.36 16.98
C ALA A 147 -5.85 5.21 18.27
N PRO A 148 -5.82 4.02 18.92
CA PRO A 148 -6.38 3.83 20.25
C PRO A 148 -5.78 4.81 21.26
N ILE A 149 -6.55 5.17 22.29
CA ILE A 149 -6.18 6.21 23.27
C ILE A 149 -4.80 5.97 23.90
N GLU A 150 -4.52 4.74 24.33
CA GLU A 150 -3.24 4.35 24.94
C GLU A 150 -2.04 4.52 24.00
N LEU A 151 -2.23 4.25 22.71
CA LEU A 151 -1.18 4.43 21.70
C LEU A 151 -1.01 5.93 21.40
N ARG A 152 -2.12 6.66 21.28
CA ARG A 152 -2.12 8.10 21.03
C ARG A 152 -1.36 8.87 22.11
N GLU A 153 -1.62 8.57 23.39
CA GLU A 153 -0.90 9.17 24.52
C GLU A 153 0.61 8.90 24.45
N LYS A 154 0.99 7.66 24.17
CA LYS A 154 2.40 7.26 24.02
C LYS A 154 3.09 7.96 22.85
N LEU A 155 2.38 8.23 21.76
CA LEU A 155 2.90 8.96 20.60
C LEU A 155 3.07 10.46 20.92
N LEU A 156 2.07 11.10 21.52
CA LEU A 156 2.11 12.52 21.88
C LEU A 156 3.19 12.85 22.94
N ALA A 157 3.55 11.89 23.79
CA ALA A 157 4.64 12.04 24.75
C ALA A 157 6.05 12.09 24.12
N VAL A 158 6.19 11.75 22.82
CA VAL A 158 7.50 11.72 22.15
C VAL A 158 7.92 13.13 21.72
N LYS A 159 8.99 13.64 22.32
CA LYS A 159 9.62 14.91 21.88
C LYS A 159 10.13 14.79 20.43
N GLY A 160 9.71 15.74 19.60
CA GLY A 160 10.06 15.79 18.18
C GLY A 160 9.63 14.51 17.45
N LEU A 161 8.36 14.12 17.59
CA LEU A 161 7.79 12.98 16.89
C LEU A 161 7.95 13.15 15.38
N ASN A 162 8.51 12.14 14.73
CA ASN A 162 8.62 12.06 13.27
C ASN A 162 8.16 10.66 12.82
N LEU A 163 8.00 10.48 11.50
CA LEU A 163 7.44 9.25 10.94
C LEU A 163 8.22 7.99 11.36
N ALA A 164 9.56 8.05 11.37
CA ALA A 164 10.40 6.94 11.80
C ALA A 164 10.20 6.60 13.29
N LYS A 165 10.16 7.60 14.17
CA LYS A 165 9.87 7.41 15.61
C LYS A 165 8.47 6.86 15.83
N MET A 166 7.47 7.34 15.09
CA MET A 166 6.09 6.85 15.17
C MET A 166 6.03 5.36 14.82
N ILE A 167 6.57 4.96 13.66
CA ILE A 167 6.57 3.55 13.22
C ILE A 167 7.22 2.67 14.30
N LYS A 168 8.39 3.06 14.83
CA LYS A 168 9.06 2.31 15.91
C LYS A 168 8.18 2.15 17.15
N ARG A 169 7.43 3.18 17.54
CA ARG A 169 6.54 3.14 18.72
C ARG A 169 5.28 2.34 18.49
N VAL A 170 4.68 2.42 17.30
CA VAL A 170 3.54 1.59 16.91
C VAL A 170 3.94 0.11 16.97
N ASN A 171 5.09 -0.24 16.39
CA ASN A 171 5.56 -1.64 16.38
C ASN A 171 5.85 -2.18 17.79
N ALA A 172 6.48 -1.35 18.63
CA ALA A 172 6.71 -1.71 20.03
C ALA A 172 5.39 -1.91 20.78
N HIS A 173 4.40 -1.04 20.56
CA HIS A 173 3.08 -1.16 21.21
C HIS A 173 2.37 -2.46 20.80
N GLN A 174 2.39 -2.80 19.51
CA GLN A 174 1.76 -4.02 19.01
C GLN A 174 2.43 -5.28 19.56
N THR A 175 3.77 -5.28 19.60
CA THR A 175 4.56 -6.38 20.18
C THR A 175 4.23 -6.57 21.66
N VAL A 176 4.24 -5.49 22.45
CA VAL A 176 3.92 -5.54 23.89
C VAL A 176 2.49 -6.03 24.12
N LYS A 177 1.52 -5.55 23.33
CA LYS A 177 0.11 -5.98 23.44
C LYS A 177 -0.05 -7.48 23.15
N SER A 178 0.63 -7.97 22.11
CA SER A 178 0.64 -9.41 21.77
C SER A 178 1.26 -10.25 22.90
N GLN A 179 2.42 -9.83 23.42
CA GLN A 179 3.08 -10.51 24.55
C GLN A 179 2.23 -10.50 25.81
N ALA A 180 1.60 -9.37 26.15
CA ALA A 180 0.71 -9.25 27.30
C ALA A 180 -0.51 -10.18 27.16
N MET A 181 -1.12 -10.27 25.97
CA MET A 181 -2.20 -11.21 25.70
C MET A 181 -1.75 -12.67 25.90
N GLN A 182 -0.56 -13.04 25.43
CA GLN A 182 0.00 -14.38 25.64
C GLN A 182 0.22 -14.69 27.14
N MET A 183 0.64 -13.70 27.94
CA MET A 183 0.80 -13.86 29.39
C MET A 183 -0.53 -14.09 30.11
N VAL A 184 -1.61 -13.41 29.69
CA VAL A 184 -2.94 -13.56 30.27
C VAL A 184 -3.56 -14.91 29.90
N VAL A 185 -3.39 -15.35 28.65
CA VAL A 185 -3.90 -16.66 28.19
C VAL A 185 -3.08 -17.83 28.77
N GLY A 186 -1.79 -17.62 29.06
CA GLY A 186 -0.89 -18.61 29.65
C GLY A 186 -1.14 -18.94 31.14
N GLY A 187 -2.10 -18.28 31.81
CA GLY A 187 -2.51 -18.59 33.19
C GLY A 187 -3.40 -19.84 33.32
N GLY A 188 -3.82 -20.45 32.20
CA GLY A 188 -4.62 -21.67 32.18
C GLY A 188 -4.05 -22.70 31.20
N ALA A 189 -3.48 -23.78 31.76
CA ALA A 189 -2.99 -24.99 31.09
C ALA A 189 -1.86 -24.78 30.05
N MET A 190 -0.64 -25.03 30.50
CA MET A 190 0.49 -25.37 29.63
C MET A 190 0.14 -26.61 28.78
N THR A 191 -0.19 -26.43 27.50
CA THR A 191 0.14 -27.44 26.49
C THR A 191 1.46 -27.03 25.87
N HIS A 192 2.53 -27.61 26.42
CA HIS A 192 3.87 -27.56 25.86
C HIS A 192 3.80 -28.23 24.48
N THR A 193 3.65 -27.47 23.39
CA THR A 193 4.08 -27.97 22.08
C THR A 193 5.60 -27.97 22.13
N GLN A 194 6.15 -29.09 22.57
CA GLN A 194 7.57 -29.39 22.42
C GLN A 194 7.88 -29.28 20.92
N SER A 195 8.70 -28.30 20.57
CA SER A 195 9.54 -28.37 19.38
C SER A 195 10.42 -29.61 19.52
N GLU A 196 10.14 -30.64 18.73
CA GLU A 196 10.98 -31.84 18.62
C GLU A 196 12.35 -31.45 18.05
N VAL A 197 13.31 -31.17 18.92
CA VAL A 197 14.72 -31.16 18.56
C VAL A 197 15.25 -32.56 18.86
N ASN A 198 15.56 -33.30 17.80
CA ASN A 198 16.06 -34.67 17.83
C ASN A 198 17.19 -34.84 18.86
N LYS A 199 16.91 -35.59 19.93
CA LYS A 199 17.90 -35.98 20.93
C LYS A 199 18.13 -37.49 20.82
N ILE A 200 19.24 -37.86 20.19
CA ILE A 200 19.70 -39.25 20.06
C ILE A 200 20.21 -39.68 21.45
N TYR A 201 19.55 -40.65 22.07
CA TYR A 201 20.07 -41.33 23.26
C TYR A 201 20.30 -42.81 22.98
N HIS A 202 21.54 -43.22 23.20
CA HIS A 202 22.02 -44.59 23.08
C HIS A 202 21.35 -45.53 24.10
N THR A 203 20.99 -46.70 23.59
CA THR A 203 20.51 -47.90 24.26
C THR A 203 21.33 -48.29 25.49
N LYS A 204 20.64 -48.70 26.57
CA LYS A 204 20.97 -49.93 27.34
C LYS A 204 19.78 -50.36 28.21
N GLN A 205 19.43 -51.64 28.06
CA GLN A 205 18.52 -52.40 28.90
C GLN A 205 19.07 -52.52 30.33
N SER A 206 18.22 -52.49 31.35
CA SER A 206 18.01 -53.65 32.24
C SER A 206 16.88 -53.43 33.26
N GLN A 207 16.43 -54.58 33.76
CA GLN A 207 15.28 -54.95 34.58
C GLN A 207 15.14 -54.25 35.94
N GLY A 208 13.92 -54.29 36.49
CA GLY A 208 13.70 -54.32 37.95
C GLY A 208 12.39 -53.69 38.39
N GLY A 209 11.44 -54.50 38.89
CA GLY A 209 10.07 -54.06 39.17
C GLY A 209 9.86 -53.18 40.40
N ARG A 210 8.63 -52.66 40.54
CA ARG A 210 7.71 -52.89 41.69
C ARG A 210 6.36 -52.20 41.43
N ARG A 211 5.31 -52.87 41.88
CA ARG A 211 3.89 -52.49 41.77
C ARG A 211 3.57 -51.34 42.74
N ALA A 212 2.78 -50.39 42.28
CA ALA A 212 2.02 -49.48 43.13
C ALA A 212 0.67 -49.20 42.45
N ASP A 213 -0.41 -49.50 43.16
CA ASP A 213 -1.79 -49.32 42.75
C ASP A 213 -2.06 -47.87 42.37
N SER A 214 -2.56 -47.63 41.17
CA SER A 214 -3.03 -46.32 40.72
C SER A 214 -4.50 -46.43 40.33
N GLU A 215 -5.35 -45.73 41.07
CA GLU A 215 -6.77 -45.56 40.75
C GLU A 215 -6.93 -45.05 39.31
N PRO A 216 -7.86 -45.62 38.51
CA PRO A 216 -8.06 -45.18 37.14
C PRO A 216 -8.66 -43.76 37.13
N LYS A 217 -7.85 -42.79 36.70
CA LYS A 217 -8.34 -41.42 36.43
C LYS A 217 -9.42 -41.50 35.34
N ALA A 218 -10.57 -40.88 35.60
CA ALA A 218 -11.65 -40.77 34.64
C ALA A 218 -11.21 -39.89 33.45
N ASP A 219 -10.86 -40.54 32.35
CA ASP A 219 -10.60 -39.86 31.07
C ASP A 219 -11.89 -39.29 30.49
N VAL A 220 -11.73 -38.29 29.62
CA VAL A 220 -12.84 -37.69 28.89
C VAL A 220 -13.43 -38.73 27.95
N CYS A 221 -14.70 -39.06 28.14
CA CYS A 221 -15.38 -40.04 27.31
C CYS A 221 -15.51 -39.52 25.88
N LYS A 222 -14.97 -40.27 24.91
CA LYS A 222 -15.06 -39.94 23.47
C LYS A 222 -16.49 -39.93 22.91
N ARG A 223 -17.46 -40.47 23.65
CA ARG A 223 -18.86 -40.59 23.21
C ARG A 223 -19.73 -39.41 23.63
N CYS A 224 -19.48 -38.83 24.81
CA CYS A 224 -20.30 -37.73 25.36
C CYS A 224 -19.50 -36.48 25.76
N GLY A 225 -18.16 -36.51 25.67
CA GLY A 225 -17.27 -35.39 25.99
C GLY A 225 -17.14 -35.07 27.49
N ARG A 226 -17.70 -35.87 28.40
CA ARG A 226 -17.63 -35.66 29.86
C ARG A 226 -16.71 -36.69 30.54
N LYS A 227 -16.20 -36.37 31.73
CA LYS A 227 -15.38 -37.28 32.54
C LYS A 227 -16.27 -38.20 33.38
N HIS A 228 -16.20 -39.51 33.13
CA HIS A 228 -16.87 -40.55 33.91
C HIS A 228 -16.17 -41.90 33.66
N MET A 229 -16.42 -42.91 34.49
CA MET A 229 -15.92 -44.27 34.21
C MET A 229 -16.56 -44.84 32.92
N PRO A 230 -15.85 -45.64 32.10
CA PRO A 230 -16.29 -46.03 30.75
C PRO A 230 -17.71 -46.63 30.67
N ASP A 231 -18.08 -47.35 31.72
CA ASP A 231 -19.32 -48.08 31.98
C ASP A 231 -20.49 -47.20 32.47
N LYS A 232 -20.24 -45.92 32.81
CA LYS A 232 -21.26 -44.96 33.28
C LYS A 232 -21.57 -43.86 32.28
N CYS A 233 -21.44 -44.14 30.99
CA CYS A 233 -21.71 -43.14 29.95
C CYS A 233 -23.22 -42.79 29.86
N PRO A 234 -23.63 -41.53 30.06
CA PRO A 234 -25.04 -41.12 29.91
C PRO A 234 -25.55 -41.22 28.46
N ALA A 235 -24.63 -41.36 27.49
CA ALA A 235 -24.92 -41.53 26.07
C ALA A 235 -24.93 -43.02 25.64
N MET A 236 -24.95 -43.97 26.58
CA MET A 236 -25.12 -45.39 26.28
C MET A 236 -26.62 -45.72 26.25
N GLY A 237 -27.15 -46.11 25.09
CA GLY A 237 -28.56 -46.52 24.93
C GLY A 237 -29.52 -45.49 24.32
N LYS A 238 -28.99 -44.49 23.60
CA LYS A 238 -29.75 -43.60 22.71
C LYS A 238 -29.09 -43.53 21.35
#